data_AF-A0A965JDE5-F1
#
_entry.id   AF-A0A965JDE5-F1
#
_cell.length_a   1.000
_cell.length_b   1.000
_cell.length_c   1.000
_cell.angle_alpha   90.00
_cell.angle_beta   90.00
_cell.angle_gamma   90.00
#
_symmetry.space_group_name_H-M   'P 1'
#
loop_
_entity.id
_entity.type
_entity.pdbx_description
1 polymer ?
#
loop_
_entity_poly.entity_id
_entity_poly.type
_entity_poly.pdbx_seq_one_letter_code
_entity_poly.pdbx_strand_id
1 'polypeptide(L)'
;MISVERNGKSVNVRSPLNVVADPLKARSINFSGLIIGRPWRLDDFDLNPDNHLIVEWYEMSEEVSLSGIEVSDYILSVDGHRFSELDDLYNYLGQLPQDAVVEFMVKRLSKAMEFYSEYHQISLARTKLDWVRAE
;
A
#
# COMPACT_ATOMS: atom_id res chain seq x y z
N MET A 1 -15.20 18.38 19.78
CA MET A 1 -15.77 17.45 20.79
C MET A 1 -17.05 16.91 20.21
N ILE A 2 -17.31 15.62 20.40
CA ILE A 2 -18.52 14.95 19.94
C ILE A 2 -19.22 14.38 21.16
N SER A 3 -20.51 14.68 21.34
CA SER A 3 -21.34 14.06 22.38
C SER A 3 -22.03 12.84 21.79
N VAL A 4 -21.88 11.70 22.43
CA VAL A 4 -22.48 10.43 22.02
C VAL A 4 -23.29 9.83 23.16
N GLU A 5 -24.40 9.18 22.86
CA GLU A 5 -25.15 8.41 23.85
C GLU A 5 -24.68 6.95 23.81
N ARG A 6 -24.22 6.43 24.95
CA ARG A 6 -23.79 5.04 25.10
C ARG A 6 -24.40 4.45 26.36
N ASN A 7 -25.15 3.35 26.21
CA ASN A 7 -25.85 2.69 27.31
C ASN A 7 -26.75 3.65 28.12
N GLY A 8 -27.47 4.55 27.43
CA GLY A 8 -28.39 5.51 28.05
C GLY A 8 -27.69 6.68 28.79
N LYS A 9 -26.38 6.86 28.60
CA LYS A 9 -25.61 7.97 29.19
C LYS A 9 -24.97 8.81 28.10
N SER A 10 -25.07 10.13 28.23
CA SER A 10 -24.33 11.06 27.37
C SER A 10 -22.86 11.10 27.77
N VAL A 11 -21.97 10.88 26.81
CA VAL A 11 -20.51 10.87 26.97
C VAL A 11 -19.90 11.87 25.98
N ASN A 12 -19.02 12.74 26.47
CA ASN A 12 -18.26 13.65 25.62
C ASN A 12 -16.93 13.01 25.23
N VAL A 13 -16.71 12.86 23.93
CA VAL A 13 -15.48 12.29 23.37
C VAL A 13 -14.66 13.40 22.72
N ARG A 14 -13.39 13.49 23.13
CA ARG A 14 -12.39 14.29 22.43
C ARG A 14 -11.81 13.46 21.31
N SER A 15 -12.31 13.69 20.10
CA SER A 15 -11.76 13.11 18.87
C SER A 15 -10.96 14.19 18.14
N PRO A 16 -9.63 14.03 17.96
CA PRO A 16 -8.85 14.91 17.10
C PRO A 16 -9.25 14.70 15.64
N LEU A 17 -9.38 15.80 14.89
CA LEU A 17 -9.60 15.73 13.44
C LEU A 17 -8.25 15.67 12.74
N ASN A 18 -8.04 14.64 11.94
CA ASN A 18 -6.89 14.54 11.05
C ASN A 18 -7.33 14.97 9.65
N VAL A 19 -6.55 15.82 9.00
CA VAL A 19 -6.77 16.17 7.60
C VAL A 19 -6.25 15.01 6.75
N VAL A 20 -7.13 14.38 6.00
CA VAL A 20 -6.76 13.34 5.04
C VAL A 20 -6.59 13.99 3.68
N ALA A 21 -5.55 13.60 2.95
CA ALA A 21 -5.35 14.06 1.58
C ALA A 21 -6.55 13.68 0.71
N ASP A 22 -6.88 14.52 -0.26
CA ASP A 22 -7.95 14.23 -1.23
C ASP A 22 -7.63 12.91 -1.96
N PRO A 23 -8.44 11.85 -1.79
CA PRO A 23 -8.17 10.55 -2.39
C PRO A 23 -8.17 10.62 -3.92
N LEU A 24 -8.85 11.61 -4.52
CA LEU A 24 -8.86 11.81 -5.98
C LEU A 24 -7.56 12.43 -6.51
N LYS A 25 -6.71 12.96 -5.63
CA LYS A 25 -5.38 13.48 -5.98
C LYS A 25 -4.27 12.49 -5.69
N ALA A 26 -4.58 11.31 -5.15
CA ALA A 26 -3.61 10.25 -4.94
C ALA A 26 -2.96 9.90 -6.29
N ARG A 27 -1.64 9.85 -6.29
CA ARG A 27 -0.85 9.39 -7.43
C ARG A 27 -0.42 7.97 -7.14
N SER A 28 -0.25 7.18 -8.19
CA SER A 28 0.20 5.80 -8.09
C SER A 28 1.21 5.54 -9.20
N ILE A 29 2.00 4.47 -9.07
CA ILE A 29 2.90 4.01 -10.12
C ILE A 29 2.43 2.65 -10.59
N ASN A 30 2.52 2.40 -11.89
CA ASN A 30 2.34 1.07 -12.48
C ASN A 30 3.73 0.47 -12.70
N PHE A 31 4.04 -0.56 -11.94
CA PHE A 31 5.24 -1.38 -12.10
C PHE A 31 4.83 -2.77 -12.59
N SER A 32 4.98 -3.04 -13.89
CA SER A 32 4.69 -4.36 -14.48
C SER A 32 3.31 -4.92 -14.11
N GLY A 33 2.31 -4.05 -14.18
CA GLY A 33 0.92 -4.37 -13.85
C GLY A 33 0.59 -4.20 -12.38
N LEU A 34 1.57 -4.06 -11.49
CA LEU A 34 1.35 -3.74 -10.08
C LEU A 34 1.11 -2.25 -9.89
N ILE A 35 -0.06 -1.87 -9.38
CA ILE A 35 -0.38 -0.48 -9.07
C ILE A 35 -0.06 -0.20 -7.60
N ILE A 36 0.98 0.61 -7.39
CA ILE A 36 1.49 0.96 -6.06
C ILE A 36 1.12 2.40 -5.75
N GLY A 37 0.53 2.62 -4.57
CA GLY A 37 0.10 3.92 -4.11
C GLY A 37 0.53 4.24 -2.69
N ARG A 38 0.17 5.44 -2.24
CA ARG A 38 0.30 5.83 -0.83
C ARG A 38 -0.88 5.30 -0.03
N PRO A 39 -0.70 5.02 1.27
CA PRO A 39 -1.80 4.70 2.16
C PRO A 39 -2.82 5.84 2.17
N TRP A 40 -4.11 5.50 2.12
CA TRP A 40 -5.22 6.45 2.06
C TRP A 40 -6.37 6.09 3.01
N ARG A 41 -6.30 4.96 3.71
CA ARG A 41 -7.37 4.52 4.59
C ARG A 41 -7.30 5.25 5.93
N LEU A 42 -8.46 5.44 6.53
CA LEU A 42 -8.57 6.15 7.81
C LEU A 42 -7.93 5.37 8.96
N ASP A 43 -7.98 4.03 8.89
CA ASP A 43 -7.39 3.09 9.84
C ASP A 43 -5.93 2.76 9.54
N ASP A 44 -5.34 3.26 8.44
CA ASP A 44 -3.91 3.08 8.16
C ASP A 44 -3.03 3.64 9.30
N PHE A 45 -3.50 4.66 10.04
CA PHE A 45 -2.76 5.15 11.21
C PHE A 45 -2.55 4.06 12.28
N ASP A 46 -3.55 3.18 12.47
CA ASP A 46 -3.50 2.11 13.46
C ASP A 46 -2.85 0.83 12.89
N LEU A 47 -3.01 0.58 11.58
CA LEU A 47 -2.58 -0.66 10.92
C LEU A 47 -1.22 -0.56 10.20
N ASN A 48 -0.84 0.65 9.81
CA ASN A 48 0.35 1.02 9.03
C ASN A 48 1.02 2.28 9.61
N PRO A 49 1.43 2.27 10.90
CA PRO A 49 2.05 3.44 11.56
C PRO A 49 3.36 3.88 10.90
N ASP A 50 3.92 2.98 10.09
CA ASP A 50 5.16 3.09 9.36
C ASP A 50 5.00 3.73 7.97
N ASN A 51 3.76 4.08 7.56
CA ASN A 51 3.43 4.66 6.26
C ASN A 51 4.01 3.87 5.08
N HIS A 52 3.94 2.54 5.14
CA HIS A 52 4.30 1.69 4.01
C HIS A 52 3.42 2.02 2.80
N LEU A 53 4.02 2.00 1.61
CA LEU A 53 3.28 2.03 0.36
C LEU A 53 2.36 0.82 0.27
N ILE A 54 1.28 0.95 -0.49
CA ILE A 54 0.26 -0.09 -0.60
C ILE A 54 0.09 -0.56 -2.03
N VAL A 55 -0.36 -1.80 -2.19
CA VAL A 55 -0.90 -2.30 -3.45
C VAL A 55 -2.33 -1.83 -3.59
N GLU A 56 -2.57 -0.91 -4.51
CA GLU A 56 -3.91 -0.38 -4.79
C GLU A 56 -4.69 -1.27 -5.76
N TRP A 57 -3.97 -1.84 -6.73
CA TRP A 57 -4.54 -2.69 -7.76
C TRP A 57 -3.44 -3.54 -8.41
N TYR A 58 -3.83 -4.56 -9.17
CA TYR A 58 -2.91 -5.25 -10.07
C TYR A 58 -3.66 -5.70 -11.34
N GLU A 59 -2.97 -5.68 -12.47
CA GLU A 59 -3.55 -6.04 -13.76
C GLU A 59 -3.71 -7.56 -13.90
N MET A 60 -4.96 -8.02 -13.99
CA MET A 60 -5.30 -9.45 -14.04
C MET A 60 -4.82 -10.16 -15.31
N SER A 61 -4.47 -9.42 -16.36
CA SER A 61 -3.94 -9.96 -17.61
C SER A 61 -2.41 -9.99 -17.66
N GLU A 62 -1.73 -9.52 -16.62
CA GLU A 62 -0.26 -9.45 -16.55
C GLU A 62 0.31 -10.47 -15.55
N GLU A 63 1.62 -10.72 -15.63
CA GLU A 63 2.33 -11.72 -14.79
C GLU A 63 2.11 -11.50 -13.28
N VAL A 64 1.95 -10.23 -12.87
CA VAL A 64 1.66 -9.85 -11.49
C VAL A 64 0.46 -10.60 -10.89
N SER A 65 -0.54 -10.99 -11.71
CA SER A 65 -1.73 -11.71 -11.23
C SER A 65 -1.42 -13.12 -10.72
N LEU A 66 -0.27 -13.69 -11.13
CA LEU A 66 0.19 -15.03 -10.75
C LEU A 66 1.20 -14.98 -9.58
N SER A 67 1.61 -13.78 -9.17
CA SER A 67 2.68 -13.57 -8.20
C SER A 67 2.28 -13.82 -6.74
N GLY A 68 0.97 -13.92 -6.46
CA GLY A 68 0.43 -14.03 -5.10
C GLY A 68 0.23 -12.70 -4.38
N ILE A 69 0.53 -11.57 -5.04
CA ILE A 69 0.23 -10.23 -4.53
C ILE A 69 -1.28 -10.02 -4.39
N GLU A 70 -1.71 -9.31 -3.36
CA GLU A 70 -3.11 -8.97 -3.15
C GLU A 70 -3.29 -7.46 -3.01
N VAL A 71 -4.46 -6.97 -3.42
CA VAL A 71 -4.85 -5.58 -3.15
C VAL A 71 -4.87 -5.38 -1.63
N SER A 72 -4.39 -4.22 -1.18
CA SER A 72 -4.21 -3.85 0.23
C SER A 72 -2.96 -4.39 0.91
N ASP A 73 -2.10 -5.10 0.19
CA ASP A 73 -0.79 -5.44 0.72
C ASP A 73 0.00 -4.19 1.08
N TYR A 74 0.63 -4.19 2.25
CA TYR A 74 1.64 -3.22 2.62
C TYR A 74 3.00 -3.66 2.09
N ILE A 75 3.65 -2.80 1.31
CA ILE A 75 4.99 -3.03 0.78
C ILE A 75 6.00 -2.64 1.87
N LEU A 76 6.59 -3.65 2.50
CA LEU A 76 7.57 -3.46 3.57
C LEU A 76 8.93 -3.06 3.01
N SER A 77 9.33 -3.72 1.92
CA SER A 77 10.58 -3.42 1.23
C SER A 77 10.55 -3.85 -0.24
N VAL A 78 11.44 -3.24 -1.03
CA VAL A 78 11.73 -3.55 -2.42
C VAL A 78 13.24 -3.74 -2.54
N ASP A 79 13.68 -4.92 -2.94
CA ASP A 79 15.08 -5.38 -2.91
C ASP A 79 15.77 -5.13 -1.55
N GLY A 80 15.03 -5.31 -0.46
CA GLY A 80 15.50 -5.06 0.90
C GLY A 80 15.52 -3.58 1.34
N HIS A 81 15.18 -2.64 0.46
CA HIS A 81 15.10 -1.22 0.76
C HIS A 81 13.66 -0.81 1.11
N ARG A 82 13.49 0.03 2.13
CA ARG A 82 12.18 0.55 2.52
C ARG A 82 11.89 1.87 1.81
N PHE A 83 10.66 2.00 1.30
CA PHE A 83 10.16 3.22 0.66
C PHE A 83 8.84 3.63 1.30
N SER A 84 8.71 4.91 1.64
CA SER A 84 7.45 5.54 2.08
C SER A 84 6.89 6.52 1.05
N GLU A 85 7.70 6.89 0.06
CA GLU A 85 7.36 7.87 -0.96
C GLU A 85 7.44 7.24 -2.36
N LEU A 86 6.44 7.52 -3.19
CA LEU A 86 6.35 6.97 -4.55
C LEU A 86 7.45 7.51 -5.46
N ASP A 87 7.84 8.77 -5.31
CA ASP A 87 8.91 9.38 -6.12
C ASP A 87 10.24 8.66 -5.87
N ASP A 88 10.55 8.32 -4.62
CA ASP A 88 11.79 7.61 -4.25
C ASP A 88 11.78 6.19 -4.81
N LEU A 89 10.66 5.48 -4.68
CA LEU A 89 10.49 4.14 -5.25
C LEU A 89 10.60 4.18 -6.78
N TYR A 90 9.92 5.13 -7.43
CA TYR A 90 9.94 5.29 -8.89
C TYR A 90 11.36 5.55 -9.41
N ASN A 91 12.09 6.45 -8.74
CA ASN A 91 13.48 6.75 -9.09
C ASN A 91 14.39 5.53 -8.92
N TYR A 92 14.22 4.77 -7.83
CA TYR A 92 14.97 3.53 -7.61
C TYR A 92 14.69 2.51 -8.73
N LEU A 93 13.42 2.18 -8.97
CA LEU A 93 13.00 1.23 -10.00
C LEU A 93 13.43 1.70 -11.40
N GLY A 94 13.47 3.01 -11.65
CA GLY A 94 13.88 3.61 -12.92
C GLY A 94 15.37 3.41 -13.24
N GLN A 95 16.21 3.18 -12.24
CA GLN A 95 17.65 2.94 -12.42
C GLN A 95 17.98 1.48 -12.73
N LEU A 96 17.03 0.57 -12.53
CA LEU A 96 17.23 -0.84 -12.80
C LEU A 96 17.21 -1.12 -14.31
N PRO A 97 18.00 -2.11 -14.80
CA PRO A 97 17.90 -2.58 -16.17
C PRO A 97 16.48 -2.99 -16.55
N GLN A 98 16.18 -2.98 -17.85
CA GLN A 98 14.98 -3.65 -18.35
C GLN A 98 15.05 -5.14 -18.00
N ASP A 99 13.91 -5.73 -17.63
CA ASP A 99 13.76 -7.14 -17.24
C ASP A 99 14.51 -7.53 -15.95
N ALA A 100 15.04 -6.56 -15.19
CA ALA A 100 15.58 -6.83 -13.86
C ALA A 100 14.47 -7.38 -12.96
N VAL A 101 14.77 -8.48 -12.24
CA VAL A 101 13.86 -9.04 -11.25
C VAL A 101 13.96 -8.22 -9.97
N VAL A 102 12.80 -7.76 -9.49
CA VAL A 102 12.64 -6.96 -8.29
C VAL A 102 11.89 -7.76 -7.24
N GLU A 103 12.43 -7.80 -6.02
CA GLU A 103 11.89 -8.54 -4.90
C GLU A 103 11.10 -7.62 -3.97
N PHE A 104 9.80 -7.89 -3.83
CA PHE A 104 8.91 -7.20 -2.91
C PHE A 104 8.69 -8.05 -1.68
N MET A 105 8.89 -7.48 -0.49
CA MET A 105 8.38 -8.04 0.75
C MET A 105 7.08 -7.35 1.09
N VAL A 106 5.99 -8.10 1.20
CA VAL A 106 4.67 -7.57 1.52
C VAL A 106 4.11 -8.15 2.80
N LYS A 107 3.24 -7.39 3.45
CA LYS A 107 2.48 -7.79 4.64
C LYS A 107 1.00 -7.61 4.39
N ARG A 108 0.21 -8.59 4.81
CA ARG A 108 -1.26 -8.52 4.84
C ARG A 108 -1.83 -9.13 6.11
N LEU A 109 -3.13 -8.93 6.34
CA LEU A 109 -3.85 -9.63 7.41
C LEU A 109 -3.80 -11.13 7.16
N SER A 110 -3.51 -11.91 8.19
CA SER A 110 -3.43 -13.35 8.01
C SER A 110 -4.83 -13.96 7.87
N LYS A 111 -4.92 -15.01 7.05
CA LYS A 111 -6.11 -15.87 6.96
C LYS A 111 -6.16 -16.92 8.08
N ALA A 112 -5.04 -17.17 8.76
CA ALA A 112 -4.94 -18.07 9.90
C ALA A 112 -5.34 -17.34 11.19
N MET A 113 -6.20 -17.97 12.00
CA MET A 113 -6.74 -17.33 13.22
C MET A 113 -5.68 -17.07 14.29
N GLU A 114 -4.55 -17.78 14.25
CA GLU A 114 -3.48 -17.68 15.23
C GLU A 114 -2.54 -16.48 14.99
N PHE A 115 -2.58 -15.89 13.79
CA PHE A 115 -1.66 -14.83 13.39
C PHE A 115 -2.41 -13.56 12.99
N TYR A 116 -1.87 -12.42 13.39
CA TYR A 116 -2.42 -11.13 12.99
C TYR A 116 -2.05 -10.75 11.55
N SER A 117 -0.85 -11.14 11.11
CA SER A 117 -0.33 -10.81 9.79
C SER A 117 0.45 -11.97 9.19
N GLU A 118 0.46 -12.03 7.88
CA GLU A 118 1.31 -12.90 7.09
C GLU A 118 2.19 -12.09 6.13
N TYR A 119 3.31 -12.68 5.74
CA TYR A 119 4.35 -12.01 4.96
C TYR A 119 4.66 -12.85 3.73
N HIS A 120 4.79 -12.19 2.59
CA HIS A 120 5.08 -12.84 1.31
C HIS A 120 6.23 -12.13 0.63
N GLN A 121 7.13 -12.91 0.05
CA GLN A 121 8.15 -12.43 -0.86
C GLN A 121 7.67 -12.67 -2.29
N ILE A 122 7.73 -11.63 -3.12
CA ILE A 122 7.13 -11.60 -4.45
C ILE A 122 8.17 -11.07 -5.44
N SER A 123 8.46 -11.84 -6.48
CA SER A 123 9.42 -11.48 -7.52
C SER A 123 8.68 -10.99 -8.77
N LEU A 124 9.04 -9.82 -9.29
CA LEU A 124 8.46 -9.27 -10.52
C LEU A 124 9.54 -8.70 -11.42
N ALA A 125 9.50 -9.03 -12.71
CA ALA A 125 10.43 -8.46 -13.69
C ALA A 125 10.02 -7.03 -14.06
N ARG A 126 10.99 -6.12 -14.19
CA ARG A 126 10.78 -4.74 -14.64
C ARG A 126 10.51 -4.68 -16.15
N THR A 127 9.27 -4.94 -16.51
CA THR A 127 8.76 -4.83 -17.89
C THR A 127 8.06 -3.49 -18.17
N LYS A 128 7.58 -2.80 -17.12
CA LYS A 128 6.89 -1.51 -17.22
C LYS A 128 7.12 -0.66 -15.97
N LEU A 129 7.22 0.66 -16.14
CA LEU A 129 7.29 1.62 -15.04
C LEU A 129 6.74 3.00 -15.46
N ASP A 130 5.50 3.29 -15.09
CA ASP A 130 4.81 4.53 -15.47
C ASP A 130 4.08 5.18 -14.28
N TRP A 131 3.91 6.49 -14.32
CA TRP A 131 3.00 7.18 -13.40
C TRP A 131 1.54 6.97 -13.81
N VAL A 132 0.70 6.58 -12.87
CA VAL A 132 -0.76 6.57 -13.01
C VAL A 132 -1.27 7.97 -12.62
N ARG A 133 -2.01 8.60 -13.53
CA ARG A 133 -2.62 9.90 -13.30
C ARG A 133 -4.13 9.73 -13.20
N ALA A 134 -4.74 10.39 -12.22
CA ALA A 134 -6.18 10.64 -12.25
C ALA A 134 -6.46 11.67 -13.35
N GLU A 135 -7.31 11.33 -14.31
CA GLU A 135 -7.86 12.27 -15.29
C GLU A 135 -8.98 13.13 -14.69
#